data_AF-A0A7X9PJH8-F1
#
_entry.id   AF-A0A7X9PJH8-F1
#
_cell.length_a   1.000
_cell.length_b   1.000
_cell.length_c   1.000
_cell.angle_alpha   90.00
_cell.angle_beta   90.00
_cell.angle_gamma   90.00
#
_symmetry.space_group_name_H-M   'P 1'
#
loop_
_entity.id
_entity.type
_entity.pdbx_description
1 polymer ?
#
loop_
_entity_poly.entity_id
_entity_poly.type
_entity_poly.pdbx_seq_one_letter_code
_entity_poly.pdbx_strand_id
1 'polypeptide(L)'
;MIENFLDILSGRKRSENDLSDITWALCLSSHSFQSLFLNFFFPDTEFLNITRFEREKSEGDSRPDFLIENDGIIYLIECKIYDRNHHFEQYTSTFNIPNERLGYITNYKMTQNGFIVKTWEDLYDLVTNNLPESENEKALWTGYLRYLKSVCGIIKITKKMNLKGMYSLYSFTELLKKLVNRTENEFELRYYSNKNIQGGNGISGCYFEVKYSNDVIKTTWAWIGIYYERENPLICLGFENKEGWGKPVYEIIDSHLDKIEQDEFCTKPYHEDGAIWFELTDEKHKEFDMNDLEGQLRIIKYFMDRVIIKPIKLLIKE
;
A
#
# COMPACT_ATOMS: atom_id res chain seq x y z
N MET A 1 -1.45 -2.28 -17.91
CA MET A 1 0.01 -2.03 -17.81
C MET A 1 0.30 -0.73 -17.06
N ILE A 2 -0.28 0.41 -17.46
CA ILE A 2 -0.09 1.72 -16.80
C ILE A 2 -0.50 1.68 -15.32
N GLU A 3 -1.65 1.08 -15.00
CA GLU A 3 -2.12 0.96 -13.61
C GLU A 3 -1.11 0.25 -12.71
N ASN A 4 -0.64 -0.94 -13.14
CA ASN A 4 0.35 -1.71 -12.38
C ASN A 4 1.70 -0.98 -12.30
N PHE A 5 2.09 -0.26 -13.35
CA PHE A 5 3.32 0.53 -13.34
C PHE A 5 3.27 1.62 -12.25
N LEU A 6 2.18 2.42 -12.21
CA LEU A 6 2.01 3.48 -11.21
C LEU A 6 1.84 2.93 -9.79
N ASP A 7 1.19 1.78 -9.65
CA ASP A 7 1.06 1.08 -8.38
C ASP A 7 2.42 0.64 -7.83
N ILE A 8 3.24 -0.02 -8.65
CA ILE A 8 4.62 -0.39 -8.28
C ILE A 8 5.47 0.86 -8.00
N LEU A 9 5.30 1.91 -8.80
CA LEU A 9 6.03 3.17 -8.64
C LEU A 9 5.74 3.80 -7.28
N SER A 10 4.50 3.69 -6.79
CA SER A 10 4.10 4.17 -5.47
C SER A 10 4.88 3.53 -4.32
N GLY A 11 5.45 2.33 -4.50
CA GLY A 11 6.30 1.71 -3.49
C GLY A 11 7.68 2.38 -3.36
N ARG A 12 8.12 3.12 -4.38
CA ARG A 12 9.48 3.71 -4.46
C ARG A 12 9.51 5.23 -4.53
N LYS A 13 8.45 5.84 -5.04
CA LYS A 13 8.29 7.28 -5.26
C LYS A 13 7.16 7.76 -4.37
N ARG A 14 7.51 8.29 -3.19
CA ARG A 14 6.57 8.52 -2.07
C ARG A 14 6.74 9.86 -1.39
N SER A 15 7.77 10.62 -1.75
CA SER A 15 8.00 11.94 -1.16
C SER A 15 6.98 12.95 -1.67
N GLU A 16 6.86 14.08 -0.97
CA GLU A 16 6.01 15.22 -1.41
C GLU A 16 6.39 15.68 -2.82
N ASN A 17 7.70 15.78 -3.11
CA ASN A 17 8.18 16.14 -4.44
C ASN A 17 7.80 15.10 -5.50
N ASP A 18 7.96 13.80 -5.20
CA ASP A 18 7.56 12.74 -6.14
C ASP A 18 6.06 12.79 -6.46
N LEU A 19 5.23 13.06 -5.45
CA LEU A 19 3.78 13.22 -5.62
C LEU A 19 3.46 14.42 -6.51
N SER A 20 4.09 15.57 -6.26
CA SER A 20 3.91 16.75 -7.10
C SER A 20 4.39 16.53 -8.54
N ASP A 21 5.53 15.86 -8.75
CA ASP A 21 6.05 15.55 -10.09
C ASP A 21 5.12 14.63 -10.88
N ILE A 22 4.57 13.60 -10.23
CA ILE A 22 3.64 12.66 -10.88
C ILE A 22 2.30 13.34 -11.15
N THR A 23 1.82 14.19 -10.24
CA THR A 23 0.60 15.00 -10.44
C THR A 23 0.78 15.98 -11.60
N TRP A 24 1.95 16.64 -11.69
CA TRP A 24 2.31 17.51 -12.82
C TRP A 24 2.32 16.75 -14.14
N ALA A 25 3.01 15.60 -14.18
CA ALA A 25 3.10 14.77 -15.38
C ALA A 25 1.73 14.30 -15.85
N LEU A 26 0.82 13.96 -14.92
CA LEU A 26 -0.55 13.61 -15.25
C LEU A 26 -1.32 14.80 -15.84
N CYS A 27 -1.19 15.99 -15.25
CA CYS A 27 -1.80 17.20 -15.80
C CYS A 27 -1.31 17.53 -17.22
N LEU A 28 -0.03 17.28 -17.53
CA LEU A 28 0.47 17.47 -18.89
C LEU A 28 0.04 16.38 -19.87
N SER A 29 -0.20 15.17 -19.37
CA SER A 29 -0.58 14.01 -20.19
C SER A 29 -2.10 13.94 -20.45
N SER A 30 -2.92 14.57 -19.62
CA SER A 30 -4.39 14.57 -19.72
C SER A 30 -4.93 15.98 -19.45
N HIS A 31 -5.36 16.65 -20.51
CA HIS A 31 -5.98 17.98 -20.42
C HIS A 31 -7.25 17.93 -19.56
N SER A 32 -8.05 16.87 -19.68
CA SER A 32 -9.26 16.72 -18.86
C SER A 32 -8.91 16.62 -17.37
N PHE A 33 -7.82 15.95 -17.01
CA PHE A 33 -7.34 15.89 -15.63
C PHE A 33 -6.83 17.24 -15.16
N GLN A 34 -6.04 17.93 -15.99
CA GLN A 34 -5.56 19.28 -15.69
C GLN A 34 -6.73 20.23 -15.41
N SER A 35 -7.76 20.24 -16.24
CA SER A 35 -8.95 21.06 -16.01
C SER A 35 -9.66 20.69 -14.70
N LEU A 36 -9.82 19.39 -14.41
CA LEU A 36 -10.40 18.93 -13.15
C LEU A 36 -9.57 19.36 -11.94
N PHE A 37 -8.24 19.21 -12.03
CA PHE A 37 -7.31 19.56 -10.95
C PHE A 37 -7.30 21.06 -10.67
N LEU A 38 -7.31 21.92 -11.69
CA LEU A 38 -7.37 23.37 -11.50
C LEU A 38 -8.73 23.82 -10.96
N ASN A 39 -9.83 23.29 -11.51
CA ASN A 39 -11.18 23.61 -11.03
C ASN A 39 -11.42 23.11 -9.59
N PHE A 40 -10.72 22.07 -9.14
CA PHE A 40 -10.79 21.60 -7.77
C PHE A 40 -10.31 22.66 -6.76
N PHE A 41 -9.29 23.44 -7.11
CA PHE A 41 -8.85 24.58 -6.30
C PHE A 41 -9.65 25.84 -6.62
N PHE A 42 -9.83 26.17 -7.90
CA PHE A 42 -10.33 27.46 -8.35
C PHE A 42 -11.61 27.29 -9.19
N PRO A 43 -12.74 26.89 -8.57
CA PRO A 43 -13.97 26.53 -9.29
C PRO A 43 -14.63 27.70 -10.04
N ASP A 44 -14.37 28.93 -9.60
CA ASP A 44 -14.92 30.14 -10.20
C ASP A 44 -14.04 30.72 -11.33
N THR A 45 -12.98 29.99 -11.73
CA THR A 45 -12.02 30.42 -12.77
C THR A 45 -12.08 29.49 -13.98
N GLU A 46 -12.27 30.06 -15.16
CA GLU A 46 -12.13 29.32 -16.42
C GLU A 46 -10.68 29.38 -16.91
N PHE A 47 -10.02 28.22 -16.97
CA PHE A 47 -8.65 28.10 -17.47
C PHE A 47 -8.65 27.81 -18.99
N LEU A 48 -9.01 28.81 -19.79
CA LEU A 48 -9.13 28.69 -21.25
C LEU A 48 -7.81 28.92 -22.00
N ASN A 49 -6.86 29.63 -21.38
CA ASN A 49 -5.62 30.05 -22.03
C ASN A 49 -4.45 30.01 -21.05
N ILE A 50 -4.11 28.79 -20.62
CA ILE A 50 -2.94 28.53 -19.79
C ILE A 50 -1.70 28.77 -20.65
N THR A 51 -1.01 29.89 -20.41
CA THR A 51 0.25 30.22 -21.09
C THR A 51 1.43 29.51 -20.44
N ARG A 52 1.34 29.21 -19.15
CA ARG A 52 2.38 28.48 -18.39
C ARG A 52 1.76 27.55 -17.34
N PHE A 53 2.31 26.34 -17.26
CA PHE A 53 2.06 25.42 -16.15
C PHE A 53 3.38 24.74 -15.76
N GLU A 54 4.02 25.27 -14.74
CA GLU A 54 5.38 24.91 -14.32
C GLU A 54 5.41 24.20 -12.97
N ARG A 55 6.37 23.29 -12.84
CA ARG A 55 6.74 22.60 -11.61
C ARG A 55 7.91 23.34 -10.94
N GLU A 56 7.84 23.56 -9.63
CA GLU A 56 8.93 24.11 -8.79
C GLU A 56 9.54 25.45 -9.27
N LYS A 57 8.71 26.42 -9.66
CA LYS A 57 9.23 27.76 -10.01
C LYS A 57 9.81 28.43 -8.76
N SER A 58 11.12 28.68 -8.77
CA SER A 58 11.78 29.40 -7.67
C SER A 58 11.76 30.91 -7.91
N GLU A 59 11.37 31.67 -6.90
CA GLU A 59 11.45 33.13 -6.85
C GLU A 59 11.82 33.56 -5.42
N GLY A 60 12.99 34.19 -5.24
CA GLY A 60 13.55 34.45 -3.91
C GLY A 60 13.72 33.16 -3.10
N ASP A 61 13.24 33.17 -1.85
CA ASP A 61 13.23 32.00 -0.95
C ASP A 61 11.94 31.16 -1.08
N SER A 62 11.13 31.42 -2.11
CA SER A 62 9.85 30.76 -2.35
C SER A 62 9.93 29.82 -3.55
N ARG A 63 9.41 28.60 -3.40
CA ARG A 63 9.34 27.60 -4.47
C ARG A 63 8.03 26.82 -4.38
N PRO A 64 6.89 27.41 -4.81
CA PRO A 64 5.62 26.70 -4.86
C PRO A 64 5.70 25.48 -5.76
N ASP A 65 4.90 24.47 -5.44
CA ASP A 65 4.91 23.25 -6.22
C ASP A 65 4.45 23.47 -7.68
N PHE A 66 3.39 24.25 -7.86
CA PHE A 66 2.85 24.54 -9.16
C PHE A 66 2.67 26.04 -9.34
N LEU A 67 3.11 26.53 -10.50
CA LEU A 67 2.76 27.86 -10.98
C LEU A 67 1.95 27.71 -12.25
N ILE A 68 0.78 28.36 -12.26
CA ILE A 68 -0.13 28.40 -13.40
C ILE A 68 -0.30 29.87 -13.79
N GLU A 69 -0.12 30.16 -15.08
CA GLU A 69 -0.40 31.48 -15.66
C GLU A 69 -1.53 31.32 -16.68
N ASN A 70 -2.66 31.99 -16.43
CA ASN A 70 -3.84 31.99 -17.28
C ASN A 70 -4.19 33.43 -17.62
N ASP A 71 -4.08 33.81 -18.90
CA ASP A 71 -4.27 35.20 -19.36
C ASP A 71 -3.46 36.24 -18.58
N GLY A 72 -2.21 35.91 -18.24
CA GLY A 72 -1.30 36.77 -17.46
C GLY A 72 -1.62 36.84 -15.96
N ILE A 73 -2.60 36.06 -15.49
CA ILE A 73 -2.95 35.94 -14.07
C ILE A 73 -2.27 34.71 -13.48
N ILE A 74 -1.53 34.92 -12.39
CA ILE A 74 -0.79 33.86 -11.68
C ILE A 74 -1.69 33.20 -10.61
N TYR A 75 -1.65 31.87 -10.60
CA TYR A 75 -2.19 30.99 -9.57
C TYR A 75 -1.08 30.05 -9.11
N LEU A 76 -1.11 29.69 -7.83
CA LEU A 76 -0.13 28.80 -7.23
C LEU A 76 -0.84 27.64 -6.54
N ILE A 77 -0.21 26.46 -6.55
CA ILE A 77 -0.63 25.32 -5.74
C ILE A 77 0.58 24.75 -5.00
N GLU A 78 0.42 24.48 -3.70
CA GLU A 78 1.42 23.82 -2.85
C GLU A 78 0.88 22.46 -2.36
N CYS A 79 1.76 21.46 -2.34
CA CYS A 79 1.47 20.09 -1.95
C CYS A 79 2.17 19.73 -0.64
N LYS A 80 1.41 19.09 0.27
CA LYS A 80 1.94 18.55 1.53
C LYS A 80 1.38 17.16 1.80
N ILE A 81 2.21 16.29 2.34
CA ILE A 81 1.84 14.98 2.87
C ILE A 81 2.08 14.97 4.38
N TYR A 82 3.29 15.31 4.81
CA TYR A 82 3.71 15.23 6.21
C TYR A 82 4.21 16.57 6.74
N ASP A 83 4.81 17.40 5.90
CA ASP A 83 5.32 18.70 6.29
C ASP A 83 4.16 19.62 6.70
N ARG A 84 4.31 20.24 7.88
CA ARG A 84 3.34 21.17 8.48
C ARG A 84 3.90 22.58 8.60
N ASN A 85 5.08 22.82 8.06
CA ASN A 85 5.62 24.16 7.94
C ASN A 85 5.03 24.82 6.69
N HIS A 86 4.03 25.67 6.91
CA HIS A 86 3.29 26.30 5.82
C HIS A 86 3.77 27.73 5.57
N HIS A 87 3.93 28.09 4.30
CA HIS A 87 4.48 29.36 3.83
C HIS A 87 3.43 30.20 3.07
N PHE A 88 2.18 30.22 3.55
CA PHE A 88 1.03 30.85 2.88
C PHE A 88 1.28 32.33 2.52
N GLU A 89 1.61 33.16 3.51
CA GLU A 89 1.81 34.60 3.34
C GLU A 89 3.11 34.90 2.56
N GLN A 90 4.11 34.03 2.69
CA GLN A 90 5.36 34.15 1.94
C GLN A 90 5.11 34.02 0.43
N TYR A 91 4.34 33.00 0.01
CA TYR A 91 4.03 32.80 -1.41
C TYR A 91 3.19 33.94 -1.99
N THR A 92 2.13 34.37 -1.31
CA THR A 92 1.29 35.49 -1.79
C THR A 92 2.09 36.79 -1.89
N SER A 93 2.99 37.06 -0.93
CA SER A 93 3.86 38.23 -0.99
C SER A 93 4.92 38.14 -2.08
N THR A 94 5.58 37.00 -2.26
CA THR A 94 6.65 36.86 -3.26
C THR A 94 6.12 36.98 -4.69
N PHE A 95 5.00 36.30 -4.97
CA PHE A 95 4.40 36.28 -6.32
C PHE A 95 3.37 37.39 -6.54
N ASN A 96 3.14 38.24 -5.54
CA ASN A 96 2.18 39.36 -5.56
C ASN A 96 0.78 38.93 -6.04
N ILE A 97 0.27 37.84 -5.45
CA ILE A 97 -1.08 37.32 -5.73
C ILE A 97 -1.98 37.46 -4.50
N PRO A 98 -3.31 37.57 -4.69
CA PRO A 98 -4.24 37.53 -3.58
C PRO A 98 -4.38 36.10 -3.05
N ASN A 99 -4.81 35.95 -1.79
CA ASN A 99 -4.83 34.67 -1.07
C ASN A 99 -5.69 33.60 -1.76
N GLU A 100 -6.79 34.00 -2.40
CA GLU A 100 -7.70 33.10 -3.12
C GLU A 100 -7.07 32.46 -4.37
N ARG A 101 -5.90 32.92 -4.82
CA ARG A 101 -5.15 32.32 -5.94
C ARG A 101 -4.04 31.36 -5.49
N LEU A 102 -3.94 31.10 -4.19
CA LEU A 102 -3.04 30.11 -3.63
C LEU A 102 -3.83 28.90 -3.10
N GLY A 103 -3.71 27.79 -3.80
CA GLY A 103 -4.23 26.48 -3.40
C GLY A 103 -3.22 25.71 -2.55
N TYR A 104 -3.69 25.02 -1.53
CA TYR A 104 -2.94 24.05 -0.77
C TYR A 104 -3.67 22.71 -0.79
N ILE A 105 -2.93 21.64 -1.03
CA ILE A 105 -3.44 20.27 -0.86
C ILE A 105 -2.60 19.53 0.15
N THR A 106 -3.27 18.98 1.15
CA THR A 106 -2.64 18.41 2.34
C THR A 106 -3.17 17.00 2.61
N ASN A 107 -2.42 16.18 3.36
CA ASN A 107 -2.90 14.87 3.80
C ASN A 107 -3.63 14.89 5.16
N TYR A 108 -3.95 16.09 5.66
CA TYR A 108 -4.63 16.29 6.95
C TYR A 108 -5.57 17.48 6.85
N LYS A 109 -6.66 17.45 7.60
CA LYS A 109 -7.61 18.57 7.59
C LYS A 109 -7.00 19.81 8.24
N MET A 110 -7.07 20.93 7.54
CA MET A 110 -6.72 22.24 8.07
C MET A 110 -7.53 23.34 7.36
N THR A 111 -7.54 24.53 7.95
CA THR A 111 -8.15 25.73 7.40
C THR A 111 -7.21 26.91 7.60
N GLN A 112 -7.06 27.75 6.59
CA GLN A 112 -6.31 29.00 6.68
C GLN A 112 -7.16 30.13 6.08
N ASN A 113 -7.37 31.21 6.84
CA ASN A 113 -8.31 32.26 6.45
C ASN A 113 -7.92 32.93 5.13
N GLY A 114 -8.85 32.95 4.17
CA GLY A 114 -8.66 33.55 2.85
C GLY A 114 -7.88 32.69 1.86
N PHE A 115 -7.34 31.55 2.27
CA PHE A 115 -6.62 30.62 1.40
C PHE A 115 -7.48 29.41 1.05
N ILE A 116 -7.20 28.80 -0.09
CA ILE A 116 -7.88 27.59 -0.53
C ILE A 116 -7.09 26.39 -0.01
N VAL A 117 -7.66 25.65 0.93
CA VAL A 117 -7.05 24.42 1.46
C VAL A 117 -7.96 23.23 1.19
N LYS A 118 -7.41 22.20 0.58
CA LYS A 118 -8.07 20.95 0.21
C LYS A 118 -7.27 19.76 0.74
N THR A 119 -7.86 18.57 0.70
CA THR A 119 -7.14 17.34 1.02
C THR A 119 -6.90 16.45 -0.19
N TRP A 120 -5.84 15.64 -0.14
CA TRP A 120 -5.61 14.57 -1.12
C TRP A 120 -6.76 13.57 -1.17
N GLU A 121 -7.42 13.34 -0.03
CA GLU A 121 -8.61 12.50 0.04
C GLU A 121 -9.80 13.11 -0.73
N ASP A 122 -10.00 14.43 -0.65
CA ASP A 122 -11.05 15.13 -1.41
C ASP A 122 -10.78 15.07 -2.92
N LEU A 123 -9.51 15.25 -3.34
CA LEU A 123 -9.13 15.13 -4.75
C LEU A 123 -9.33 13.69 -5.24
N TYR A 124 -8.94 12.70 -4.44
CA TYR A 124 -9.13 11.28 -4.75
C TYR A 124 -10.62 10.97 -5.00
N ASP A 125 -11.51 11.46 -4.13
CA ASP A 125 -12.96 11.26 -4.29
C ASP A 125 -13.49 11.98 -5.54
N LEU A 126 -13.05 13.21 -5.79
CA LEU A 126 -13.45 13.96 -6.98
C LEU A 126 -13.05 13.22 -8.27
N VAL A 127 -11.79 12.79 -8.38
CA VAL A 127 -11.27 12.08 -9.56
C VAL A 127 -11.97 10.73 -9.74
N THR A 128 -12.21 9.99 -8.64
CA THR A 128 -12.93 8.71 -8.68
C THR A 128 -14.35 8.87 -9.25
N ASN A 129 -15.04 9.95 -8.88
CA ASN A 129 -16.41 10.21 -9.33
C ASN A 129 -16.51 10.81 -10.75
N ASN A 130 -15.38 11.19 -11.36
CA ASN A 130 -15.34 11.87 -12.66
C ASN A 130 -14.40 11.17 -13.65
N LEU A 131 -14.21 9.85 -13.52
CA LEU A 131 -13.39 9.09 -14.45
C LEU A 131 -13.85 9.30 -15.91
N PRO A 132 -12.92 9.52 -16.85
CA PRO A 132 -13.26 9.75 -18.25
C PRO A 132 -13.81 8.48 -18.90
N GLU A 133 -14.55 8.64 -20.00
CA GLU A 133 -15.10 7.53 -20.78
C GLU A 133 -14.03 6.82 -21.63
N SER A 134 -12.99 7.55 -22.03
CA SER A 134 -11.87 6.99 -22.81
C SER A 134 -11.10 5.97 -21.99
N GLU A 135 -11.07 4.71 -22.44
CA GLU A 135 -10.40 3.61 -21.71
C GLU A 135 -8.93 3.88 -21.40
N ASN A 136 -8.19 4.47 -22.35
CA ASN A 136 -6.78 4.80 -22.12
C ASN A 136 -6.59 5.88 -21.06
N GLU A 137 -7.43 6.91 -21.08
CA GLU A 137 -7.36 8.01 -20.12
C GLU A 137 -7.85 7.57 -18.75
N LYS A 138 -8.90 6.75 -18.72
CA LYS A 138 -9.44 6.12 -17.52
C LYS A 138 -8.41 5.21 -16.85
N ALA A 139 -7.66 4.42 -17.62
CA ALA A 139 -6.57 3.60 -17.11
C ALA A 139 -5.44 4.46 -16.51
N LEU A 140 -5.12 5.60 -17.12
CA LEU A 140 -4.14 6.54 -16.58
C LEU A 140 -4.60 7.16 -15.26
N TRP A 141 -5.85 7.65 -15.19
CA TRP A 141 -6.44 8.21 -13.97
C TRP A 141 -6.56 7.17 -12.86
N THR A 142 -7.00 5.96 -13.20
CA THR A 142 -7.11 4.85 -12.26
C THR A 142 -5.74 4.46 -11.70
N GLY A 143 -4.70 4.44 -12.55
CA GLY A 143 -3.32 4.22 -12.10
C GLY A 143 -2.84 5.32 -11.16
N TYR A 144 -3.14 6.59 -11.45
CA TYR A 144 -2.83 7.69 -10.55
C TYR A 144 -3.60 7.62 -9.23
N LEU A 145 -4.87 7.22 -9.24
CA LEU A 145 -5.64 6.99 -8.00
C LEU A 145 -4.99 5.92 -7.12
N ARG A 146 -4.48 4.82 -7.71
CA ARG A 146 -3.72 3.80 -6.96
C ARG A 146 -2.44 4.38 -6.35
N TYR A 147 -1.68 5.14 -7.14
CA TYR A 147 -0.49 5.85 -6.67
C TYR A 147 -0.82 6.79 -5.51
N LEU A 148 -1.81 7.66 -5.67
CA LEU A 148 -2.23 8.64 -4.67
C LEU A 148 -2.72 7.95 -3.38
N LYS A 149 -3.52 6.88 -3.51
CA LYS A 149 -4.00 6.10 -2.38
C LYS A 149 -2.85 5.53 -1.54
N SER A 150 -1.85 4.96 -2.22
CA SER A 150 -0.67 4.35 -1.58
C SER A 150 0.25 5.39 -0.92
N VAL A 151 0.55 6.49 -1.63
CA VAL A 151 1.45 7.54 -1.13
C VAL A 151 0.83 8.32 0.03
N CYS A 152 -0.45 8.69 -0.09
CA CYS A 152 -1.15 9.47 0.93
C CYS A 152 -1.83 8.60 2.01
N GLY A 153 -1.81 7.28 1.89
CA GLY A 153 -2.45 6.38 2.86
C GLY A 153 -3.96 6.56 2.95
N ILE A 154 -4.63 6.77 1.81
CA ILE A 154 -6.07 7.01 1.76
C ILE A 154 -6.82 5.70 2.01
N ILE A 155 -7.60 5.65 3.09
CA ILE A 155 -8.41 4.48 3.47
C ILE A 155 -9.89 4.82 3.30
N LYS A 156 -10.58 4.07 2.43
CA LYS A 156 -12.03 4.22 2.21
C LYS A 156 -12.80 3.09 2.87
N ILE A 157 -13.54 3.41 3.93
CA ILE A 157 -14.41 2.47 4.63
C ILE A 157 -15.81 2.54 3.98
N THR A 158 -16.12 1.58 3.12
CA THR A 158 -17.37 1.54 2.33
C THR A 158 -18.49 0.73 3.00
N LYS A 159 -18.16 -0.07 4.03
CA LYS A 159 -19.10 -0.95 4.72
C LYS A 159 -19.33 -0.46 6.15
N LYS A 160 -20.56 -0.61 6.66
CA LYS A 160 -20.88 -0.35 8.07
C LYS A 160 -20.04 -1.24 8.98
N MET A 161 -19.61 -0.70 10.12
CA MET A 161 -18.85 -1.46 11.12
C MET A 161 -19.66 -2.67 11.64
N ASN A 162 -19.02 -3.83 11.75
CA ASN A 162 -19.60 -5.04 12.34
C ASN A 162 -18.74 -5.56 13.49
N LEU A 163 -19.21 -5.35 14.72
CA LEU A 163 -18.50 -5.74 15.93
C LEU A 163 -18.42 -7.27 16.14
N LYS A 164 -19.34 -8.06 15.55
CA LYS A 164 -19.37 -9.51 15.74
C LYS A 164 -18.13 -10.21 15.18
N GLY A 165 -17.49 -9.64 14.16
CA GLY A 165 -16.27 -10.20 13.55
C GLY A 165 -15.02 -10.11 14.44
N MET A 166 -15.02 -9.23 15.47
CA MET A 166 -13.83 -9.01 16.31
C MET A 166 -13.44 -10.26 17.11
N TYR A 167 -14.43 -11.03 17.61
CA TYR A 167 -14.14 -12.28 18.32
C TYR A 167 -13.56 -13.34 17.39
N SER A 168 -13.96 -13.37 16.12
CA SER A 168 -13.39 -14.27 15.12
C SER A 168 -11.92 -13.96 14.87
N LEU A 169 -11.54 -12.67 14.74
CA LEU A 169 -10.14 -12.27 14.57
C LEU A 169 -9.27 -12.63 15.79
N TYR A 170 -9.80 -12.40 17.00
CA TYR A 170 -9.15 -12.83 18.23
C TYR A 170 -8.96 -14.34 18.27
N SER A 171 -10.04 -15.10 18.01
CA SER A 171 -10.03 -16.57 18.02
C SER A 171 -9.04 -17.12 17.00
N PHE A 172 -9.02 -16.57 15.78
CA PHE A 172 -8.06 -16.92 14.73
C PHE A 172 -6.62 -16.73 15.23
N THR A 173 -6.31 -15.58 15.81
CA THR A 173 -4.96 -15.26 16.29
C THR A 173 -4.52 -16.19 17.44
N GLU A 174 -5.41 -16.51 18.38
CA GLU A 174 -5.11 -17.45 19.47
C GLU A 174 -4.92 -18.89 18.96
N LEU A 175 -5.66 -19.29 17.94
CA LEU A 175 -5.51 -20.60 17.32
C LEU A 175 -4.21 -20.71 16.52
N LEU A 176 -3.80 -19.64 15.82
CA LEU A 176 -2.49 -19.59 15.18
C LEU A 176 -1.36 -19.81 16.20
N LYS A 177 -1.40 -19.15 17.36
CA LYS A 177 -0.40 -19.34 18.42
C LYS A 177 -0.28 -20.79 18.89
N LYS A 178 -1.41 -21.51 18.95
CA LYS A 178 -1.42 -22.95 19.27
C LYS A 178 -0.85 -23.77 18.12
N LEU A 179 -1.25 -23.47 16.89
CA LEU A 179 -0.77 -24.16 15.70
C LEU A 179 0.74 -24.02 15.54
N VAL A 180 1.31 -22.83 15.76
CA VAL A 180 2.75 -22.58 15.61
C VAL A 180 3.60 -23.12 16.77
N ASN A 181 3.01 -23.88 17.69
CA ASN A 181 3.69 -24.50 18.81
C ASN A 181 3.45 -26.02 18.79
N ARG A 182 4.10 -26.70 17.84
CA ARG A 182 3.93 -28.13 17.55
C ARG A 182 5.22 -28.76 17.01
N THR A 183 5.28 -30.08 17.02
CA THR A 183 6.38 -30.85 16.43
C THR A 183 5.82 -31.78 15.36
N GLU A 184 6.49 -31.84 14.21
CA GLU A 184 6.24 -32.75 13.10
C GLU A 184 7.53 -33.56 12.84
N ASN A 185 7.51 -34.51 11.91
CA ASN A 185 8.67 -35.36 11.64
C ASN A 185 9.85 -34.56 11.05
N GLU A 186 9.57 -33.59 10.19
CA GLU A 186 10.56 -32.82 9.43
C GLU A 186 10.95 -31.49 10.11
N PHE A 187 10.18 -31.03 11.09
CA PHE A 187 10.43 -29.75 11.76
C PHE A 187 9.72 -29.63 13.12
N GLU A 188 10.24 -28.75 13.96
CA GLU A 188 9.63 -28.29 15.19
C GLU A 188 9.31 -26.78 15.07
N LEU A 189 8.11 -26.39 15.51
CA LEU A 189 7.65 -25.00 15.54
C LEU A 189 7.49 -24.52 16.98
N ARG A 190 7.98 -23.31 17.25
CA ARG A 190 7.80 -22.66 18.56
C ARG A 190 7.29 -21.26 18.40
N TYR A 191 6.24 -20.93 19.16
CA TYR A 191 5.71 -19.57 19.17
C TYR A 191 6.77 -18.58 19.67
N TYR A 192 7.01 -17.54 18.88
CA TYR A 192 7.91 -16.45 19.28
C TYR A 192 7.09 -15.30 19.87
N SER A 193 7.06 -15.23 21.20
CA SER A 193 6.37 -14.15 21.91
C SER A 193 7.26 -12.90 21.96
N ASN A 194 6.96 -11.91 21.13
CA ASN A 194 7.46 -10.55 21.34
C ASN A 194 6.26 -9.64 21.61
N LYS A 195 6.32 -8.90 22.73
CA LYS A 195 5.22 -8.06 23.25
C LYS A 195 4.82 -6.92 22.30
N ASN A 196 5.62 -6.65 21.27
CA ASN A 196 5.43 -5.53 20.34
C ASN A 196 4.79 -5.92 18.99
N ILE A 197 4.29 -7.14 18.82
CA ILE A 197 3.87 -7.68 17.49
C ILE A 197 2.34 -7.81 17.34
N GLN A 198 1.57 -7.35 18.33
CA GLN A 198 0.11 -7.37 18.24
C GLN A 198 -0.42 -6.26 17.33
N GLY A 199 -0.40 -6.51 16.02
CA GLY A 199 -1.24 -5.82 15.04
C GLY A 199 -0.84 -4.37 14.73
N GLY A 200 -0.89 -4.05 13.43
CA GLY A 200 -0.80 -2.70 12.89
C GLY A 200 -1.54 -2.68 11.55
N ASN A 201 -1.96 -1.51 11.05
CA ASN A 201 -2.49 -1.28 9.69
C ASN A 201 -3.40 -2.38 9.09
N GLY A 202 -4.25 -3.02 9.89
CA GLY A 202 -5.18 -4.06 9.45
C GLY A 202 -4.62 -5.47 9.28
N ILE A 203 -3.45 -5.77 9.86
CA ILE A 203 -2.89 -7.13 9.94
C ILE A 203 -2.96 -7.71 11.36
N SER A 204 -3.11 -9.02 11.48
CA SER A 204 -2.95 -9.77 12.74
C SER A 204 -2.30 -11.12 12.51
N GLY A 205 -1.36 -11.51 13.37
CA GLY A 205 -0.62 -12.75 13.21
C GLY A 205 0.37 -13.01 14.33
N CYS A 206 1.30 -13.93 14.08
CA CYS A 206 2.39 -14.25 14.99
C CYS A 206 3.66 -14.65 14.24
N TYR A 207 4.80 -14.33 14.84
CA TYR A 207 6.06 -14.97 14.47
C TYR A 207 6.25 -16.28 15.22
N PHE A 208 7.00 -17.17 14.60
CA PHE A 208 7.39 -18.45 15.17
C PHE A 208 8.76 -18.87 14.66
N GLU A 209 9.46 -19.61 15.51
CA GLU A 209 10.71 -20.28 15.18
C GLU A 209 10.40 -21.58 14.43
N VAL A 210 11.19 -21.88 13.40
CA VAL A 210 11.20 -23.15 12.69
C VAL A 210 12.57 -23.79 12.88
N LYS A 211 12.58 -24.97 13.50
CA LYS A 211 13.76 -25.82 13.62
C LYS A 211 13.57 -27.06 12.75
N TYR A 212 14.35 -27.16 11.68
CA TYR A 212 14.29 -28.30 10.77
C TYR A 212 15.02 -29.52 11.34
N SER A 213 14.49 -30.71 11.11
CA SER A 213 15.08 -31.96 11.59
C SER A 213 16.50 -32.17 11.03
N ASN A 214 17.39 -32.72 11.84
CA ASN A 214 18.81 -32.92 11.52
C ASN A 214 19.57 -31.64 11.13
N ASP A 215 19.04 -30.46 11.49
CA ASP A 215 19.63 -29.16 11.16
C ASP A 215 19.95 -28.97 9.67
N VAL A 216 19.15 -29.61 8.78
CA VAL A 216 19.32 -29.52 7.31
C VAL A 216 19.22 -28.09 6.78
N ILE A 217 18.48 -27.25 7.49
CA ILE A 217 18.40 -25.81 7.29
C ILE A 217 18.60 -25.19 8.67
N LYS A 218 19.44 -24.15 8.75
CA LYS A 218 19.64 -23.41 10.01
C LYS A 218 18.30 -22.93 10.57
N THR A 219 18.18 -22.91 11.89
CA THR A 219 17.03 -22.35 12.60
C THR A 219 16.67 -20.98 12.03
N THR A 220 15.37 -20.78 11.77
CA THR A 220 14.85 -19.61 11.09
C THR A 220 13.57 -19.14 11.77
N TRP A 221 13.14 -17.93 11.44
CA TRP A 221 11.89 -17.35 11.93
C TRP A 221 10.97 -17.00 10.75
N ALA A 222 9.69 -17.27 10.95
CA ALA A 222 8.64 -17.00 9.97
C ALA A 222 7.51 -16.21 10.63
N TRP A 223 6.69 -15.57 9.81
CA TRP A 223 5.43 -14.98 10.23
C TRP A 223 4.26 -15.69 9.56
N ILE A 224 3.15 -15.85 10.29
CA ILE A 224 1.86 -16.24 9.73
C ILE A 224 0.76 -15.34 10.30
N GLY A 225 -0.20 -14.96 9.47
CA GLY A 225 -1.31 -14.13 9.90
C GLY A 225 -2.33 -13.88 8.80
N ILE A 226 -3.16 -12.87 9.04
CA ILE A 226 -4.25 -12.43 8.18
C ILE A 226 -4.16 -10.93 7.91
N TYR A 227 -4.33 -10.55 6.65
CA TYR A 227 -4.44 -9.18 6.15
C TYR A 227 -5.92 -8.86 5.94
N TYR A 228 -6.49 -7.98 6.76
CA TYR A 228 -7.93 -7.68 6.82
C TYR A 228 -8.28 -6.19 6.62
N GLU A 229 -7.31 -5.35 6.27
CA GLU A 229 -7.50 -3.98 5.74
C GLU A 229 -8.18 -3.93 4.35
N ARG A 230 -8.46 -5.11 3.79
CA ARG A 230 -9.05 -5.34 2.47
C ARG A 230 -10.41 -6.01 2.59
N GLU A 231 -11.25 -5.88 1.55
CA GLU A 231 -12.62 -6.43 1.58
C GLU A 231 -12.66 -7.96 1.73
N ASN A 232 -11.71 -8.65 1.08
CA ASN A 232 -11.52 -10.10 1.16
C ASN A 232 -10.20 -10.35 1.87
N PRO A 233 -10.22 -10.76 3.14
CA PRO A 233 -9.01 -10.98 3.91
C PRO A 233 -8.13 -12.09 3.32
N LEU A 234 -6.81 -11.95 3.44
CA LEU A 234 -5.85 -12.95 2.97
C LEU A 234 -5.08 -13.57 4.14
N ILE A 235 -4.89 -14.89 4.11
CA ILE A 235 -4.03 -15.59 5.06
C ILE A 235 -2.66 -15.79 4.41
N CYS A 236 -1.61 -15.26 5.03
CA CYS A 236 -0.27 -15.26 4.46
C CYS A 236 0.75 -15.85 5.43
N LEU A 237 1.81 -16.44 4.86
CA LEU A 237 3.00 -16.89 5.58
C LEU A 237 4.24 -16.38 4.85
N GLY A 238 5.18 -15.78 5.58
CA GLY A 238 6.37 -15.18 4.99
C GLY A 238 7.67 -15.40 5.77
N PHE A 239 8.77 -15.28 5.03
CA PHE A 239 10.15 -15.33 5.54
C PHE A 239 10.88 -14.04 5.11
N GLU A 240 11.34 -13.25 6.07
CA GLU A 240 12.06 -12.00 5.79
C GLU A 240 13.51 -12.27 5.35
N ASN A 241 14.03 -11.48 4.41
CA ASN A 241 15.44 -11.48 4.03
C ASN A 241 16.31 -10.77 5.08
N LYS A 242 16.43 -11.38 6.26
CA LYS A 242 17.13 -10.80 7.40
C LYS A 242 17.97 -11.84 8.13
N GLU A 243 19.28 -11.54 8.25
CA GLU A 243 20.24 -12.38 8.97
C GLU A 243 19.80 -12.64 10.42
N GLY A 244 19.94 -13.88 10.87
CA GLY A 244 19.45 -14.31 12.19
C GLY A 244 17.93 -14.32 12.33
N TRP A 245 17.19 -14.23 11.21
CA TRP A 245 15.73 -14.27 11.16
C TRP A 245 15.27 -15.25 10.06
N GLY A 246 14.54 -14.78 9.03
CA GLY A 246 14.00 -15.61 7.95
C GLY A 246 15.01 -16.04 6.87
N LYS A 247 16.22 -15.46 6.87
CA LYS A 247 17.16 -15.54 5.74
C LYS A 247 17.53 -16.96 5.29
N PRO A 248 17.78 -17.95 6.17
CA PRO A 248 18.15 -19.31 5.74
C PRO A 248 17.12 -19.96 4.81
N VAL A 249 15.83 -19.73 5.04
CA VAL A 249 14.75 -20.23 4.17
C VAL A 249 14.54 -19.30 2.98
N TYR A 250 14.62 -17.98 3.19
CA TYR A 250 14.51 -16.99 2.12
C TYR A 250 15.47 -17.32 0.96
N GLU A 251 16.77 -17.53 1.23
CA GLU A 251 17.78 -17.76 0.18
C GLU A 251 17.51 -19.04 -0.63
N ILE A 252 17.04 -20.11 0.01
CA ILE A 252 16.70 -21.37 -0.66
C ILE A 252 15.51 -21.16 -1.59
N ILE A 253 14.49 -20.44 -1.14
CA ILE A 253 13.29 -20.18 -1.95
C ILE A 253 13.60 -19.20 -3.08
N ASP A 254 14.32 -18.11 -2.79
CA ASP A 254 14.72 -17.06 -3.74
C ASP A 254 15.50 -17.63 -4.93
N SER A 255 16.49 -18.49 -4.65
CA SER A 255 17.29 -19.18 -5.68
C SER A 255 16.50 -20.17 -6.55
N HIS A 256 15.27 -20.50 -6.14
CA HIS A 256 14.40 -21.48 -6.77
C HIS A 256 13.02 -20.92 -7.13
N LEU A 257 12.83 -19.60 -7.09
CA LEU A 257 11.52 -18.96 -7.17
C LEU A 257 10.74 -19.39 -8.43
N ASP A 258 11.43 -19.49 -9.57
CA ASP A 258 10.84 -19.88 -10.85
C ASP A 258 10.46 -21.35 -10.95
N LYS A 259 10.96 -22.21 -10.05
CA LYS A 259 10.66 -23.65 -10.01
C LYS A 259 9.52 -23.99 -9.06
N ILE A 260 9.06 -23.04 -8.26
CA ILE A 260 8.01 -23.25 -7.27
C ILE A 260 6.69 -22.82 -7.90
N GLU A 261 5.85 -23.79 -8.20
CA GLU A 261 4.49 -23.55 -8.68
C GLU A 261 3.48 -23.47 -7.53
N GLN A 262 2.35 -22.82 -7.81
CA GLN A 262 1.17 -22.89 -6.96
C GLN A 262 0.73 -24.36 -6.80
N ASP A 263 0.23 -24.70 -5.61
CA ASP A 263 -0.41 -25.99 -5.35
C ASP A 263 -1.83 -25.80 -4.78
N GLU A 264 -2.43 -26.89 -4.29
CA GLU A 264 -3.79 -26.89 -3.75
C GLU A 264 -3.97 -25.90 -2.58
N PHE A 265 -2.93 -25.69 -1.75
CA PHE A 265 -3.04 -24.90 -0.52
C PHE A 265 -2.37 -23.54 -0.60
N CYS A 266 -1.28 -23.39 -1.35
CA CYS A 266 -0.54 -22.13 -1.40
C CYS A 266 -0.27 -21.65 -2.82
N THR A 267 -0.30 -20.32 -2.99
CA THR A 267 0.08 -19.62 -4.22
C THR A 267 1.58 -19.78 -4.55
N LYS A 268 1.97 -19.34 -5.75
CA LYS A 268 3.39 -19.18 -6.11
C LYS A 268 4.03 -18.12 -5.20
N PRO A 269 5.25 -18.34 -4.67
CA PRO A 269 5.90 -17.35 -3.83
C PRO A 269 6.19 -16.06 -4.59
N TYR A 270 6.13 -14.93 -3.88
CA TYR A 270 6.41 -13.61 -4.44
C TYR A 270 7.18 -12.72 -3.46
N HIS A 271 7.84 -11.70 -4.00
CA HIS A 271 8.57 -10.69 -3.22
C HIS A 271 7.68 -9.53 -2.86
N GLU A 272 7.66 -9.19 -1.57
CA GLU A 272 7.05 -7.95 -1.08
C GLU A 272 7.69 -7.56 0.26
N ASP A 273 7.95 -6.26 0.44
CA ASP A 273 8.50 -5.67 1.68
C ASP A 273 9.76 -6.36 2.25
N GLY A 274 10.65 -6.82 1.36
CA GLY A 274 11.91 -7.46 1.76
C GLY A 274 11.74 -8.89 2.30
N ALA A 275 10.61 -9.53 2.04
CA ALA A 275 10.32 -10.91 2.38
C ALA A 275 9.85 -11.71 1.14
N ILE A 276 9.85 -13.04 1.28
CA ILE A 276 9.11 -13.93 0.37
C ILE A 276 7.84 -14.37 1.08
N TRP A 277 6.73 -14.24 0.37
CA TRP A 277 5.38 -14.53 0.86
C TRP A 277 4.73 -15.68 0.11
N PHE A 278 3.88 -16.40 0.83
CA PHE A 278 2.91 -17.35 0.31
C PHE A 278 1.53 -16.96 0.83
N GLU A 279 0.51 -17.12 -0.01
CA GLU A 279 -0.89 -16.90 0.35
C GLU A 279 -1.64 -18.23 0.32
N LEU A 280 -2.67 -18.36 1.17
CA LEU A 280 -3.67 -19.41 1.03
C LEU A 280 -4.44 -19.19 -0.29
N THR A 281 -4.68 -20.25 -1.07
CA THR A 281 -5.38 -20.14 -2.35
C THR A 281 -6.84 -19.68 -2.19
N ASP A 282 -7.38 -19.02 -3.21
CA ASP A 282 -8.78 -18.58 -3.24
C ASP A 282 -9.77 -19.74 -3.03
N GLU A 283 -9.47 -20.92 -3.59
CA GLU A 283 -10.26 -22.13 -3.40
C GLU A 283 -10.28 -22.55 -1.93
N LYS A 284 -9.13 -22.52 -1.25
CA LYS A 284 -9.04 -22.88 0.17
C LYS A 284 -9.59 -21.80 1.10
N HIS A 285 -9.58 -20.53 0.70
CA HIS A 285 -10.34 -19.49 1.39
C HIS A 285 -11.85 -19.77 1.37
N LYS A 286 -12.41 -20.13 0.20
CA LYS A 286 -13.83 -20.51 0.11
C LYS A 286 -14.14 -21.75 0.95
N GLU A 287 -13.26 -22.74 0.93
CA GLU A 287 -13.39 -23.95 1.75
C GLU A 287 -13.32 -23.62 3.25
N PHE A 288 -12.42 -22.71 3.65
CA PHE A 288 -12.27 -22.25 5.03
C PHE A 288 -13.58 -21.64 5.58
N ASP A 289 -14.25 -20.80 4.80
CA ASP A 289 -15.51 -20.16 5.21
C ASP A 289 -16.69 -21.14 5.34
N MET A 290 -16.62 -22.28 4.64
CA MET A 290 -17.67 -23.32 4.67
C MET A 290 -17.44 -24.40 5.72
N ASN A 291 -16.22 -24.52 6.25
CA ASN A 291 -15.86 -25.55 7.21
C ASN A 291 -16.21 -25.17 8.65
N ASP A 292 -16.32 -26.19 9.50
CA ASP A 292 -16.33 -26.00 10.95
C ASP A 292 -14.93 -25.60 11.46
N LEU A 293 -14.84 -25.32 12.76
CA LEU A 293 -13.60 -24.90 13.40
C LEU A 293 -12.46 -25.92 13.20
N GLU A 294 -12.76 -27.22 13.22
CA GLU A 294 -11.74 -28.24 13.05
C GLU A 294 -11.24 -28.29 11.60
N GLY A 295 -12.14 -28.18 10.62
CA GLY A 295 -11.80 -28.05 9.21
C GLY A 295 -10.97 -26.81 8.92
N GLN A 296 -11.34 -25.67 9.48
CA GLN A 296 -10.57 -24.42 9.40
C GLN A 296 -9.14 -24.59 9.92
N LEU A 297 -8.98 -25.22 11.09
CA LEU A 297 -7.66 -25.51 11.67
C LEU A 297 -6.83 -26.45 10.79
N ARG A 298 -7.45 -27.48 10.21
CA ARG A 298 -6.78 -28.38 9.28
C ARG A 298 -6.28 -27.66 8.04
N ILE A 299 -7.09 -26.76 7.46
CA ILE A 299 -6.70 -25.97 6.29
C ILE A 299 -5.47 -25.11 6.60
N ILE A 300 -5.49 -24.36 7.70
CA ILE A 300 -4.34 -23.53 8.10
C ILE A 300 -3.11 -24.39 8.37
N LYS A 301 -3.27 -25.52 9.09
CA LYS A 301 -2.17 -26.45 9.37
C LYS A 301 -1.53 -26.95 8.08
N TYR A 302 -2.33 -27.43 7.13
CA TYR A 302 -1.82 -27.94 5.87
C TYR A 302 -1.15 -26.84 5.04
N PHE A 303 -1.72 -25.64 4.99
CA PHE A 303 -1.08 -24.49 4.36
C PHE A 303 0.31 -24.22 4.96
N MET A 304 0.42 -24.14 6.29
CA MET A 304 1.69 -23.96 6.98
C MET A 304 2.70 -25.07 6.65
N ASP A 305 2.29 -26.34 6.80
CA ASP A 305 3.18 -27.49 6.60
C ASP A 305 3.69 -27.54 5.16
N ARG A 306 2.83 -27.24 4.18
CA ARG A 306 3.18 -27.18 2.76
C ARG A 306 4.25 -26.15 2.51
N VAL A 307 4.11 -24.95 3.07
CA VAL A 307 5.08 -23.87 2.91
C VAL A 307 6.40 -24.18 3.63
N ILE A 308 6.34 -24.65 4.88
CA ILE A 308 7.53 -24.94 5.71
C ILE A 308 8.38 -26.07 5.11
N ILE A 309 7.76 -27.08 4.49
CA ILE A 309 8.47 -28.21 3.87
C ILE A 309 9.08 -27.87 2.50
N LYS A 310 8.60 -26.84 1.79
CA LYS A 310 9.08 -26.51 0.42
C LYS A 310 10.62 -26.38 0.34
N PRO A 311 11.32 -25.64 1.23
CA PRO A 311 12.77 -25.56 1.22
C PRO A 311 13.49 -26.91 1.29
N ILE A 312 12.99 -27.84 2.12
CA ILE A 312 13.55 -29.20 2.23
C ILE A 312 13.45 -29.94 0.90
N LYS A 313 12.28 -29.85 0.24
CA LYS A 313 12.05 -30.50 -1.06
C LYS A 313 12.91 -29.94 -2.18
N LEU A 314 13.33 -28.68 -2.08
CA LEU A 314 14.22 -28.05 -3.05
C LEU A 314 15.65 -28.58 -2.86
N LEU A 315 16.13 -28.68 -1.62
CA LEU A 315 17.45 -29.23 -1.32
C LEU A 315 17.63 -30.72 -1.66
N ILE A 316 16.55 -31.52 -1.64
CA ILE A 316 16.61 -32.95 -2.01
C ILE A 316 16.64 -33.14 -3.54
N LYS A 317 16.19 -32.14 -4.31
CA LYS A 317 16.09 -32.20 -5.78
C LYS A 317 17.33 -31.64 -6.50
N GLU A 318 18.35 -31.22 -5.76
CA GLU A 318 19.69 -30.88 -6.28
C GLU A 318 20.60 -32.11 -6.33
#